data_AF-A0A9D8RYR2-F1
#
_entry.id   AF-A0A9D8RYR2-F1
#
_cell.length_a   1.000
_cell.length_b   1.000
_cell.length_c   1.000
_cell.angle_alpha   90.00
_cell.angle_beta   90.00
_cell.angle_gamma   90.00
#
_symmetry.space_group_name_H-M   'P 1'
#
loop_
_entity.id
_entity.type
_entity.pdbx_description
1 polymer ?
#
loop_
_entity_poly.entity_id
_entity_poly.type
_entity_poly.pdbx_seq_one_letter_code
_entity_poly.pdbx_strand_id
1 'polypeptide(L)'
;MSNFIQSPIDFGYLKNTTSMDNAGIDVWVGTAEKRIDAIMCTVNLMKKDSEIKILIGCTEKEKAIVYETHNETPYMKGIMIRR
;
A
#
# COMPACT_ATOMS: atom_id res chain seq x y z
N MET A 1 0.72 2.45 -25.33
CA MET A 1 0.96 1.18 -24.62
C MET A 1 1.15 1.54 -23.16
N SER A 2 0.15 1.29 -22.31
CA SER A 2 0.28 1.50 -20.86
C SER A 2 1.08 0.33 -20.29
N ASN A 3 2.34 0.59 -19.94
CA ASN A 3 3.15 -0.35 -19.17
C ASN A 3 2.53 -0.46 -17.78
N PHE A 4 1.79 -1.54 -17.51
CA PHE A 4 1.48 -1.92 -16.14
C PHE A 4 2.78 -2.42 -15.52
N ILE A 5 3.40 -1.62 -14.67
CA ILE A 5 4.50 -2.07 -13.84
C ILE A 5 3.88 -3.07 -12.86
N GLN A 6 4.12 -4.36 -13.09
CA GLN A 6 3.88 -5.37 -12.08
C GLN A 6 4.72 -4.96 -10.86
N SER A 7 4.06 -4.59 -9.75
CA SER A 7 4.78 -4.23 -8.53
C SER A 7 5.64 -5.42 -8.11
N PRO A 8 6.93 -5.23 -7.80
CA PRO A 8 7.83 -6.32 -7.41
C PRO A 8 7.52 -6.88 -6.01
N ILE A 9 6.45 -6.40 -5.36
CA ILE A 9 6.09 -6.68 -3.98
C ILE A 9 4.74 -7.37 -3.97
N ASP A 10 4.64 -8.46 -3.21
CA ASP A 10 3.39 -9.19 -3.05
C ASP A 10 2.31 -8.27 -2.44
N PHE A 11 1.09 -8.35 -2.99
CA PHE A 11 -0.05 -7.56 -2.56
C PHE A 11 -1.25 -8.46 -2.30
N GLY A 12 -1.98 -8.19 -1.22
CA GLY A 12 -3.16 -8.97 -0.83
C GLY A 12 -3.97 -8.27 0.25
N TYR A 13 -4.73 -9.03 1.01
CA TYR A 13 -5.59 -8.51 2.07
C TYR A 13 -5.64 -9.44 3.30
N LEU A 14 -5.99 -8.89 4.46
CA LEU A 14 -6.23 -9.66 5.67
C LEU A 14 -7.63 -10.29 5.64
N LYS A 15 -7.71 -11.63 5.74
CA LYS A 15 -8.98 -12.34 5.85
C LYS A 15 -9.72 -11.95 7.13
N ASN A 16 -11.06 -11.97 7.07
CA ASN A 16 -11.95 -11.62 8.19
C ASN A 16 -11.71 -10.20 8.73
N THR A 17 -11.35 -9.27 7.86
CA THR A 17 -11.26 -7.83 8.17
C THR A 17 -12.11 -7.03 7.18
N THR A 18 -12.32 -5.75 7.45
CA THR A 18 -13.12 -4.86 6.60
C THR A 18 -12.42 -3.51 6.46
N SER A 19 -12.23 -3.05 5.23
CA SER A 19 -11.80 -1.69 4.89
C SER A 19 -12.98 -0.83 4.41
N MET A 20 -12.69 0.40 3.98
CA MET A 20 -13.72 1.39 3.62
C MET A 20 -14.59 0.98 2.41
N ASP A 21 -14.10 0.09 1.56
CA ASP A 21 -14.81 -0.46 0.40
C ASP A 21 -15.60 -1.75 0.73
N ASN A 22 -15.66 -2.14 2.01
CA ASN A 22 -16.17 -3.40 2.52
C ASN A 22 -15.36 -4.65 2.11
N ALA A 23 -14.20 -4.51 1.49
CA ALA A 23 -13.24 -5.60 1.26
C ALA A 23 -12.30 -5.79 2.45
N GLY A 24 -11.36 -6.73 2.38
CA GLY A 24 -10.35 -6.90 3.43
C GLY A 24 -9.32 -5.76 3.46
N ILE A 25 -8.68 -5.53 4.60
CA ILE A 25 -7.62 -4.53 4.73
C ILE A 25 -6.44 -4.91 3.83
N ASP A 26 -6.07 -4.01 2.94
CA ASP A 26 -4.97 -4.13 2.00
C ASP A 26 -3.60 -4.30 2.71
N VAL A 27 -2.77 -5.17 2.15
CA VAL A 27 -1.42 -5.46 2.66
C VAL A 27 -0.40 -5.54 1.52
N TRP A 28 0.73 -4.87 1.70
CA TRP A 28 1.96 -5.11 0.98
C TRP A 28 2.86 -6.05 1.79
N VAL A 29 3.34 -7.11 1.17
CA VAL A 29 4.13 -8.16 1.81
C VAL A 29 5.52 -8.17 1.20
N GLY A 30 6.51 -7.70 1.96
CA GLY A 30 7.91 -7.66 1.51
C GLY A 30 8.69 -8.92 1.86
N THR A 31 9.99 -8.87 1.60
CA THR A 31 10.91 -10.03 1.74
C THR A 31 11.63 -10.14 3.07
N ALA A 32 11.51 -9.16 3.96
CA ALA A 32 12.09 -9.17 5.30
C ALA A 32 11.27 -10.03 6.30
N GLU A 33 11.71 -10.04 7.55
CA GLU A 33 11.01 -10.67 8.67
C GLU A 33 9.55 -10.18 8.75
N LYS A 34 8.59 -11.11 8.87
CA LYS A 34 7.15 -10.81 8.82
C LYS A 34 6.65 -10.12 10.08
N ARG A 35 6.93 -8.82 10.18
CA ARG A 35 6.41 -7.90 11.19
C ARG A 35 5.77 -6.70 10.51
N ILE A 36 4.90 -5.98 11.22
CA ILE A 36 4.36 -4.71 10.71
C ILE A 36 5.48 -3.66 10.75
N ASP A 37 5.88 -3.14 9.60
CA ASP A 37 6.97 -2.15 9.47
C ASP A 37 6.47 -0.73 9.27
N ALA A 38 5.35 -0.57 8.56
CA ALA A 38 4.79 0.73 8.23
C ALA A 38 3.30 0.61 7.86
N ILE A 39 2.66 1.76 7.79
CA ILE A 39 1.30 1.94 7.27
C ILE A 39 1.37 2.98 6.15
N MET A 40 0.68 2.72 5.04
CA MET A 40 0.45 3.70 3.97
C MET A 40 -0.98 4.23 4.08
N CYS A 41 -1.13 5.52 4.34
CA CYS A 41 -2.42 6.19 4.35
C CYS A 41 -2.55 7.02 3.07
N THR A 42 -3.60 6.78 2.28
CA THR A 42 -3.79 7.44 0.99
C THR A 42 -5.09 8.21 0.91
N VAL A 43 -5.11 9.26 0.09
CA VAL A 43 -6.30 9.97 -0.37
C VAL A 43 -6.36 9.83 -1.89
N ASN A 44 -7.49 9.35 -2.40
CA ASN A 44 -7.75 9.27 -3.84
C ASN A 44 -8.73 10.37 -4.24
N LEU A 45 -8.24 11.37 -4.94
CA LEU A 45 -9.01 12.53 -5.39
C LEU A 45 -10.01 12.19 -6.50
N MET A 46 -9.80 11.09 -7.24
CA MET A 46 -10.72 10.63 -8.27
C MET A 46 -11.91 9.89 -7.68
N LYS A 47 -11.65 8.97 -6.74
CA LYS A 47 -12.70 8.23 -6.01
C LYS A 47 -13.33 9.04 -4.88
N LYS A 48 -12.67 10.12 -4.45
CA LYS A 48 -13.04 10.96 -3.30
C LYS A 48 -13.09 10.17 -2.00
N ASP A 49 -12.11 9.29 -1.82
CA ASP A 49 -12.01 8.40 -0.66
C ASP A 49 -10.60 8.37 -0.05
N SER A 50 -10.47 7.63 1.05
CA SER A 50 -9.21 7.45 1.76
C SER A 50 -9.02 5.99 2.18
N GLU A 51 -7.83 5.45 1.99
CA GLU A 51 -7.55 4.03 2.20
C GLU A 51 -6.32 3.84 3.09
N ILE A 52 -6.31 2.78 3.89
CA ILE A 52 -5.18 2.41 4.76
C ILE A 52 -4.64 1.05 4.29
N LYS A 53 -3.34 0.97 4.07
CA LYS A 53 -2.65 -0.26 3.68
C LYS A 53 -1.55 -0.59 4.68
N ILE A 54 -1.45 -1.85 5.09
CA ILE A 54 -0.42 -2.32 6.03
C ILE A 54 0.80 -2.81 5.24
N LEU A 55 2.01 -2.49 5.68
CA LEU A 55 3.24 -3.06 5.14
C LEU A 55 3.80 -4.09 6.13
N ILE A 56 4.00 -5.33 5.67
CA ILE A 56 4.49 -6.46 6.47
C ILE A 56 5.77 -7.03 5.88
N GLY A 57 6.85 -7.01 6.65
CA GLY A 57 8.18 -7.47 6.26
C GLY A 57 8.75 -6.73 5.06
N CYS A 58 8.50 -5.44 4.91
CA CYS A 58 9.06 -4.64 3.82
C CYS A 58 10.44 -4.06 4.20
N THR A 59 11.44 -4.39 3.38
CA THR A 59 12.75 -3.73 3.37
C THR A 59 12.62 -2.23 3.07
N GLU A 60 13.66 -1.44 3.33
CA GLU A 60 13.65 -0.01 2.98
C GLU A 60 13.41 0.26 1.49
N LYS A 61 14.00 -0.57 0.63
CA LYS A 61 13.81 -0.46 -0.82
C LYS A 61 12.36 -0.76 -1.22
N GLU A 62 11.76 -1.79 -0.64
CA GLU A 62 10.35 -2.12 -0.90
C GLU A 62 9.41 -1.04 -0.37
N LYS A 63 9.69 -0.48 0.81
CA LYS A 63 8.94 0.68 1.33
C LYS A 63 9.01 1.87 0.37
N ALA A 64 10.19 2.20 -0.16
CA ALA A 64 10.32 3.28 -1.12
C ALA A 64 9.46 3.06 -2.37
N ILE A 65 9.45 1.83 -2.91
CA ILE A 65 8.61 1.46 -4.05
C ILE A 65 7.12 1.64 -3.72
N VAL A 66 6.65 1.13 -2.57
CA VAL A 66 5.25 1.31 -2.15
C VAL A 66 4.91 2.80 -2.00
N TYR A 67 5.80 3.60 -1.43
CA TYR A 67 5.60 5.04 -1.27
C TYR A 67 5.45 5.75 -2.61
N GLU A 68 6.33 5.45 -3.57
CA GLU A 68 6.30 6.00 -4.93
C GLU A 68 5.02 5.60 -5.66
N THR A 69 4.63 4.32 -5.62
CA THR A 69 3.39 3.81 -6.26
C THR A 69 2.14 4.59 -5.82
N HIS A 70 2.04 4.98 -4.55
CA HIS A 70 0.87 5.71 -4.04
C HIS A 70 1.01 7.24 -4.13
N ASN A 71 2.07 7.75 -4.78
CA ASN A 71 2.31 9.17 -4.96
C ASN A 71 2.63 9.56 -6.42
N GLU A 72 2.75 8.59 -7.34
CA GLU A 72 3.15 8.81 -8.74
C GLU A 72 2.13 9.60 -9.57
N THR A 73 0.83 9.52 -9.24
CA THR A 73 -0.23 10.17 -10.02
C THR A 73 -0.69 11.48 -9.39
N PRO A 74 -1.28 12.41 -10.16
CA PRO A 74 -1.91 13.62 -9.60
C PRO A 74 -3.10 13.33 -8.68
N TYR A 75 -3.75 12.17 -8.83
CA TYR A 75 -5.01 11.86 -8.15
C TYR A 75 -4.82 11.02 -6.89
N MET A 76 -3.70 10.31 -6.75
CA MET A 76 -3.38 9.54 -5.55
C MET A 76 -2.25 10.24 -4.80
N LYS A 77 -2.47 10.48 -3.51
CA LYS A 77 -1.43 10.96 -2.59
C LYS A 77 -1.47 10.15 -1.32
N GLY A 78 -0.31 9.86 -0.77
CA GLY A 78 -0.24 9.14 0.48
C GLY A 78 0.97 9.48 1.33
N ILE A 79 0.81 9.27 2.62
CA ILE A 79 1.85 9.39 3.63
C ILE A 79 2.20 8.00 4.16
N MET A 80 3.48 7.77 4.39
CA MET A 80 3.95 6.56 5.06
C MET A 80 4.24 6.85 6.53
N ILE A 81 3.56 6.12 7.41
CA ILE A 81 3.78 6.17 8.85
C ILE A 81 4.62 4.95 9.20
N ARG A 82 5.82 5.18 9.76
CA ARG A 82 6.79 4.13 10.05
C ARG A 82 6.68 3.69 11.51
N ARG A 83 6.87 2.39 11.76
CA ARG A 83 6.96 1.83 13.13
C ARG A 83 8.36 1.99 13.72
#